data_AF-A0A7J3DNR9-F1
#
_entry.id   AF-A0A7J3DNR9-F1
#
_cell.length_a   1.000
_cell.length_b   1.000
_cell.length_c   1.000
_cell.angle_alpha   90.00
_cell.angle_beta   90.00
_cell.angle_gamma   90.00
#
_symmetry.space_group_name_H-M   'P 1'
#
loop_
_entity.id
_entity.type
_entity.pdbx_description
1 polymer ?
#
loop_
_entity_poly.entity_id
_entity_poly.type
_entity_poly.pdbx_seq_one_letter_code
_entity_poly.pdbx_strand_id
1 'polypeptide(L)'
;LTEVISKNLKISFEKAEESKLKYGLEEKIKMKIQDHETIFIHERGKIFEALIPALVDFAQQIKKYLYYWETHPIYHNSSIEKKVSKIILCGGGANLKGLRDFLSLELKLPVELGNPWINITTEPSAKLKDFNSLEYTVSLGLAQRVTNL
;
A
#
# COMPACT_ATOMS: atom_id res chain seq x y z
N LEU A 1 -8.09 -8.36 5.14
CA LEU A 1 -7.45 -7.60 6.24
C LEU A 1 -8.44 -7.27 7.37
N THR A 2 -9.57 -6.63 7.09
CA THR A 2 -10.59 -6.28 8.11
C THR A 2 -11.07 -7.48 8.92
N GLU A 3 -11.38 -8.58 8.23
CA GLU A 3 -11.77 -9.83 8.89
C GLU A 3 -10.65 -10.41 9.77
N VAL A 4 -9.40 -10.29 9.35
CA VAL A 4 -8.22 -10.72 10.13
C VAL A 4 -8.14 -9.92 11.43
N ILE A 5 -8.33 -8.59 11.36
CA ILE A 5 -8.35 -7.71 12.54
C ILE A 5 -9.52 -8.08 13.46
N SER A 6 -10.72 -8.23 12.90
CA SER A 6 -11.94 -8.57 13.65
C SER A 6 -11.76 -9.88 14.42
N LYS A 7 -11.25 -10.93 13.76
CA LYS A 7 -11.02 -12.25 14.38
C LYS A 7 -9.92 -12.21 15.44
N ASN A 8 -8.78 -11.57 15.17
CA ASN A 8 -7.66 -11.51 16.11
C ASN A 8 -7.96 -10.66 17.35
N LEU A 9 -8.61 -9.51 17.16
CA LEU A 9 -8.92 -8.58 18.25
C LEU A 9 -10.29 -8.82 18.90
N LYS A 10 -11.08 -9.78 18.38
CA LYS A 10 -12.43 -10.11 18.85
C LYS A 10 -13.34 -8.88 18.91
N ILE A 11 -13.32 -8.07 17.85
CA ILE A 11 -14.15 -6.87 17.68
C ILE A 11 -15.08 -7.01 16.48
N SER A 12 -16.15 -6.22 16.41
CA SER A 12 -17.06 -6.23 15.26
C SER A 12 -16.34 -5.86 13.95
N PHE A 13 -16.90 -6.30 12.83
CA PHE A 13 -16.31 -6.03 11.51
C PHE A 13 -16.21 -4.52 11.25
N GLU A 14 -17.23 -3.76 11.63
CA GLU A 14 -17.30 -2.30 11.47
C GLU A 14 -16.21 -1.61 12.28
N LYS A 15 -16.04 -2.02 13.54
CA LYS A 15 -14.98 -1.48 14.41
C LYS A 15 -13.58 -1.86 13.92
N ALA A 16 -13.43 -3.05 13.34
CA ALA A 16 -12.19 -3.47 12.70
C ALA A 16 -11.88 -2.62 11.47
N GLU A 17 -12.88 -2.30 10.64
CA GLU A 17 -12.71 -1.44 9.46
C GLU A 17 -12.30 -0.03 9.86
N GLU A 18 -13.02 0.57 10.81
CA GLU A 18 -12.70 1.89 11.35
C GLU A 18 -11.27 1.93 11.90
N SER A 19 -10.88 0.93 12.70
CA SER A 19 -9.54 0.85 13.27
C SER A 19 -8.46 0.65 12.20
N LYS A 20 -8.74 -0.13 11.16
CA LYS A 20 -7.85 -0.34 10.02
C LYS A 20 -7.58 0.97 9.27
N LEU A 21 -8.63 1.73 8.95
CA LEU A 21 -8.52 3.02 8.26
C LEU A 21 -7.83 4.08 9.13
N LYS A 22 -8.15 4.09 10.44
CA LYS A 22 -7.62 5.08 11.38
C LYS A 22 -6.13 4.88 11.68
N TYR A 23 -5.72 3.66 12.00
CA TYR A 23 -4.37 3.37 12.50
C TYR A 23 -3.44 2.74 11.46
N GLY A 24 -3.97 1.95 10.52
CA GLY A 24 -3.16 1.27 9.50
C GLY A 24 -1.98 0.47 10.08
N LEU A 25 -0.82 0.64 9.46
CA LEU A 25 0.46 0.02 9.83
C LEU A 25 1.45 1.00 10.47
N GLU A 26 1.03 2.23 10.77
CA GLU A 26 1.92 3.25 11.31
C GLU A 26 2.42 2.87 12.71
N GLU A 27 3.72 2.98 12.92
CA GLU A 27 4.32 2.86 14.23
C GLU A 27 4.04 4.12 15.05
N LYS A 28 3.70 3.96 16.34
CA LYS A 28 3.61 5.08 17.25
C LYS A 28 4.97 5.33 17.87
N ILE A 29 5.54 6.50 17.59
CA ILE A 29 6.77 6.94 18.24
C ILE A 29 6.40 7.62 19.56
N LYS A 30 6.80 7.02 20.67
CA LYS A 30 6.71 7.62 22.01
C LYS A 30 8.08 8.12 22.42
N MET A 31 8.17 9.40 22.80
CA MET A 31 9.37 9.94 23.42
C MET A 31 9.30 9.73 24.93
N LYS A 32 10.35 9.16 25.52
CA LYS A 32 10.59 9.20 26.96
C LYS A 32 11.91 9.89 27.23
N ILE A 33 11.92 10.77 28.23
CA ILE A 33 13.16 11.31 28.78
C ILE A 33 13.54 10.41 29.94
N GLN A 34 14.71 9.78 29.86
CA GLN A 34 15.28 8.99 30.93
C GLN A 34 16.76 9.39 31.06
N ASP A 35 17.19 9.75 32.26
CA ASP A 35 18.58 10.14 32.58
C ASP A 35 19.16 11.23 31.66
N HIS A 36 18.38 12.28 31.37
CA HIS A 36 18.72 13.37 30.44
C HIS A 36 18.91 12.97 28.97
N GLU A 37 18.66 11.71 28.62
CA GLU A 37 18.61 11.24 27.23
C GLU A 37 17.17 11.10 26.73
N THR A 38 16.94 11.49 25.48
CA THR A 38 15.65 11.29 24.81
C THR A 38 15.66 9.93 24.11
N ILE A 39 14.84 9.00 24.59
CA ILE A 39 14.66 7.68 24.00
C ILE A 39 13.40 7.67 23.16
N PHE A 40 13.53 7.26 21.90
CA PHE A 40 12.40 7.04 20.99
C PHE A 40 11.96 5.57 21.05
N ILE A 41 10.80 5.33 21.64
CA ILE A 41 10.18 4.01 21.70
C ILE A 41 9.22 3.87 20.53
N HIS A 42 9.49 2.90 19.67
CA HIS A 42 8.62 2.55 18.55
C HIS A 42 7.64 1.47 19.03
N GLU A 43 6.38 1.85 19.24
CA GLU A 43 5.34 0.92 19.64
C GLU A 43 4.46 0.59 18.44
N ARG A 44 4.48 -0.69 18.05
CA ARG A 44 3.60 -1.21 17.00
C ARG A 44 2.20 -1.39 17.58
N GLY A 45 1.19 -0.83 16.91
CA GLY A 45 -0.19 -0.94 17.37
C GLY A 45 -0.74 -2.37 17.20
N LYS A 46 -1.73 -2.75 18.01
CA LYS A 46 -2.42 -4.05 17.91
C LYS A 46 -2.97 -4.38 16.51
N ILE A 47 -3.29 -3.34 15.72
CA ILE A 47 -3.71 -3.49 14.32
C ILE A 47 -2.57 -4.01 13.46
N PHE A 48 -1.37 -3.43 13.60
CA PHE A 48 -0.19 -3.89 12.89
C PHE A 48 0.12 -5.35 13.24
N GLU A 49 0.19 -5.68 14.53
CA GLU A 49 0.46 -7.04 15.01
C GLU A 49 -0.52 -8.07 14.43
N ALA A 50 -1.82 -7.74 14.42
CA ALA A 50 -2.85 -8.61 13.85
C ALA A 50 -2.70 -8.80 12.33
N LEU A 51 -2.13 -7.83 11.61
CA LEU A 51 -1.99 -7.86 10.16
C LEU A 51 -0.66 -8.45 9.69
N ILE A 52 0.39 -8.47 10.52
CA ILE A 52 1.74 -8.92 10.12
C ILE A 52 1.75 -10.25 9.37
N PRO A 53 1.11 -11.33 9.84
CA PRO A 53 1.15 -12.61 9.14
C PRO A 53 0.60 -12.53 7.72
N ALA A 54 -0.53 -11.82 7.54
CA ALA A 54 -1.16 -11.64 6.23
C ALA A 54 -0.33 -10.75 5.30
N LEU A 55 0.36 -9.74 5.84
CA LEU A 55 1.21 -8.84 5.07
C LEU A 55 2.52 -9.51 4.63
N VAL A 56 3.12 -10.34 5.48
CA VAL A 56 4.30 -11.12 5.14
C VAL A 56 3.98 -12.12 4.03
N ASP A 57 2.86 -12.84 4.14
CA ASP A 57 2.39 -13.75 3.09
C ASP A 57 2.15 -12.99 1.77
N PHE A 58 1.49 -11.83 1.83
CA PHE A 58 1.28 -11.00 0.65
C PHE A 58 2.60 -10.54 0.00
N ALA A 59 3.58 -10.09 0.79
CA ALA A 59 4.90 -9.72 0.28
C ALA A 59 5.63 -10.91 -0.36
N GLN A 60 5.51 -12.11 0.22
CA GLN A 60 6.07 -13.34 -0.37
C GLN A 60 5.42 -13.69 -1.71
N GLN A 61 4.10 -13.52 -1.83
CA GLN A 61 3.40 -13.70 -3.10
C GLN A 61 3.90 -12.71 -4.16
N ILE A 62 4.08 -11.43 -3.81
CA ILE A 62 4.67 -10.44 -4.72
C ILE A 62 6.08 -10.85 -5.16
N LYS A 63 6.95 -11.27 -4.23
CA LYS A 63 8.31 -11.77 -4.54
C LYS A 63 8.28 -12.92 -5.54
N LYS A 64 7.33 -13.84 -5.41
CA LYS A 64 7.15 -14.95 -6.36
C LYS A 64 6.83 -14.44 -7.78
N TYR A 65 5.94 -13.45 -7.91
CA TYR A 65 5.61 -12.87 -9.22
C TYR A 65 6.77 -12.07 -9.82
N LEU A 66 7.51 -11.31 -9.00
CA LEU A 66 8.72 -10.61 -9.44
C LEU A 66 9.77 -11.61 -9.96
N TYR A 67 10.03 -12.67 -9.21
CA TYR A 67 10.95 -13.73 -9.63
C TYR A 67 10.50 -14.40 -10.93
N TYR A 68 9.19 -14.71 -11.06
CA TYR A 68 8.65 -15.28 -12.28
C TYR A 68 8.87 -14.37 -13.49
N TRP A 69 8.57 -13.07 -13.35
CA TRP A 69 8.77 -12.08 -14.41
C TRP A 69 10.24 -11.99 -14.87
N GLU A 70 11.18 -12.02 -13.92
CA GLU A 70 12.61 -11.94 -14.23
C GLU A 70 13.16 -13.22 -14.86
N THR A 71 12.62 -14.38 -14.52
CA THR A 71 13.15 -15.69 -14.94
C THR A 71 12.45 -16.30 -16.16
N HIS A 72 11.31 -15.76 -16.58
CA HIS A 72 10.54 -16.27 -17.73
C HIS A 72 10.54 -15.25 -18.88
N PRO A 73 11.63 -15.17 -19.68
CA PRO A 73 11.83 -14.16 -20.73
C PRO A 73 10.93 -14.30 -21.97
N ILE A 74 9.83 -15.06 -21.90
CA ILE A 74 8.87 -15.27 -23.01
C ILE A 74 8.30 -13.93 -23.54
N TYR A 75 8.36 -12.87 -22.73
CA TYR A 75 7.89 -11.51 -23.07
C TYR A 75 9.01 -10.53 -23.46
N HIS A 76 10.28 -10.96 -23.47
CA HIS A 76 11.42 -10.12 -23.86
C HIS A 76 11.88 -10.46 -25.28
N ASN A 77 11.21 -9.90 -26.30
CA ASN A 77 11.71 -9.84 -27.68
C ASN A 77 12.96 -8.92 -27.83
N SER A 78 13.67 -8.65 -26.73
CA SER A 78 14.74 -7.66 -26.66
C SER A 78 15.86 -8.25 -25.82
N SER A 79 17.10 -8.08 -26.29
CA SER A 79 18.36 -8.52 -25.69
C SER A 79 18.68 -7.87 -24.33
N ILE A 80 17.67 -7.34 -23.63
CA ILE A 80 17.76 -6.54 -22.41
C ILE A 80 16.93 -7.25 -21.36
N GLU A 81 17.60 -7.81 -20.35
CA GLU A 81 16.96 -8.21 -19.10
C GLU A 81 16.31 -6.97 -18.45
N LYS A 82 14.99 -6.81 -18.53
CA LYS A 82 14.31 -5.74 -17.79
C LYS A 82 13.89 -6.27 -16.42
N LYS A 83 14.74 -6.01 -15.43
CA LYS A 83 14.39 -6.16 -14.01
C LYS A 83 13.32 -5.13 -13.62
N VAL A 84 12.48 -5.49 -12.66
CA VAL A 84 11.47 -4.56 -12.12
C VAL A 84 12.18 -3.49 -11.30
N SER A 85 12.01 -2.22 -11.68
CA SER A 85 12.69 -1.09 -11.02
C SER A 85 11.84 -0.39 -9.95
N LYS A 86 10.51 -0.54 -10.00
CA LYS A 86 9.59 0.02 -9.00
C LYS A 86 8.22 -0.64 -9.03
N ILE A 87 7.45 -0.45 -7.96
CA ILE A 87 6.08 -0.91 -7.80
C ILE A 87 5.16 0.30 -7.62
N ILE A 88 4.02 0.29 -8.30
CA ILE A 88 2.99 1.33 -8.18
C ILE A 88 1.74 0.69 -7.56
N LEU A 89 1.32 1.18 -6.40
CA LEU A 89 0.11 0.73 -5.72
C LEU A 89 -1.12 1.49 -6.24
N CYS A 90 -2.22 0.77 -6.41
CA CYS A 90 -3.51 1.32 -6.82
C CYS A 90 -4.67 0.62 -6.09
N GLY A 91 -5.89 1.18 -6.22
CA GLY A 91 -7.09 0.67 -5.56
C GLY A 91 -7.20 1.08 -4.09
N GLY A 92 -8.36 0.80 -3.47
CA GLY A 92 -8.64 1.24 -2.10
C GLY A 92 -7.68 0.68 -1.04
N GLY A 93 -7.20 -0.55 -1.24
CA GLY A 93 -6.22 -1.17 -0.34
C GLY A 93 -4.88 -0.43 -0.27
N ALA A 94 -4.51 0.31 -1.32
CA ALA A 94 -3.28 1.10 -1.34
C ALA A 94 -3.27 2.23 -0.30
N ASN A 95 -4.45 2.64 0.19
CA ASN A 95 -4.59 3.68 1.21
C ASN A 95 -4.34 3.19 2.64
N LEU A 96 -4.03 1.90 2.82
CA LEU A 96 -3.62 1.41 4.13
C LEU A 96 -2.32 2.13 4.55
N LYS A 97 -2.42 2.98 5.57
CA LYS A 97 -1.29 3.78 6.07
C LYS A 97 -0.10 2.87 6.40
N GLY A 98 1.11 3.26 5.98
CA GLY A 98 2.33 2.48 6.15
C GLY A 98 2.50 1.27 5.21
N LEU A 99 1.51 0.91 4.37
CA LEU A 99 1.64 -0.23 3.44
C LEU A 99 2.74 -0.01 2.40
N ARG A 100 2.84 1.20 1.84
CA ARG A 100 3.89 1.57 0.89
C ARG A 100 5.27 1.32 1.48
N ASP A 101 5.50 1.83 2.69
CA ASP A 101 6.79 1.78 3.35
C ASP A 101 7.12 0.34 3.77
N PHE A 102 6.13 -0.39 4.31
CA PHE A 102 6.25 -1.82 4.60
C PHE A 102 6.67 -2.63 3.36
N LEU A 103 5.97 -2.48 2.23
CA LEU A 103 6.29 -3.21 1.00
C LEU A 103 7.65 -2.79 0.44
N SER A 104 8.01 -1.51 0.54
CA SER A 104 9.31 -1.04 0.04
C SER A 104 10.47 -1.66 0.83
N LEU A 105 10.34 -1.74 2.16
CA LEU A 105 11.31 -2.41 3.02
C LEU A 105 11.37 -3.92 2.73
N GLU A 106 10.21 -4.59 2.66
CA GLU A 106 10.13 -6.04 2.47
C GLU A 106 10.61 -6.50 1.09
N LEU A 107 10.34 -5.72 0.04
CA LEU A 107 10.64 -6.06 -1.35
C LEU A 107 11.96 -5.48 -1.84
N LYS A 108 12.58 -4.55 -1.08
CA LYS A 108 13.80 -3.83 -1.46
C LYS A 108 13.67 -3.13 -2.81
N LEU A 109 12.47 -2.61 -3.09
CA LEU A 109 12.14 -1.87 -4.30
C LEU A 109 11.43 -0.57 -3.93
N PRO A 110 11.60 0.51 -4.72
CA PRO A 110 10.76 1.70 -4.60
C PRO A 110 9.28 1.33 -4.78
N VAL A 111 8.45 1.73 -3.82
CA VAL A 111 7.00 1.58 -3.89
C VAL A 111 6.36 2.96 -3.84
N GLU A 112 5.51 3.26 -4.81
CA GLU A 112 4.84 4.56 -4.95
C GLU A 112 3.32 4.38 -4.98
N LEU A 113 2.58 5.39 -4.53
CA LEU A 113 1.15 5.46 -4.81
C LEU A 113 0.96 5.94 -6.25
N GLY A 114 0.12 5.25 -7.02
CA GLY A 114 -0.26 5.72 -8.34
C GLY A 114 -1.01 7.05 -8.26
N ASN A 115 -0.81 7.93 -9.23
CA ASN A 115 -1.65 9.11 -9.41
C ASN A 115 -2.73 8.80 -10.44
N PRO A 116 -4.01 8.59 -10.03
CA PRO A 116 -5.09 8.26 -10.96
C PRO A 116 -5.43 9.39 -11.94
N TRP A 117 -5.02 10.62 -11.62
CA TRP A 117 -5.29 11.81 -12.43
C TRP A 117 -4.24 12.07 -13.50
N ILE A 118 -3.11 11.34 -13.50
CA ILE A 118 -1.91 11.67 -14.29
C ILE A 118 -2.19 11.82 -15.80
N ASN A 119 -3.17 11.08 -16.33
CA ASN A 119 -3.55 11.11 -17.74
C ASN A 119 -4.88 11.86 -17.99
N ILE A 120 -5.53 12.40 -16.94
CA ILE A 120 -6.86 13.02 -17.01
C ILE A 120 -6.72 14.54 -16.93
N THR A 121 -6.06 15.03 -15.89
CA THR A 121 -5.89 16.47 -15.65
C THR A 121 -4.70 16.70 -14.71
N THR A 122 -3.96 17.77 -14.96
CA THR A 122 -2.90 18.24 -14.06
C THR A 122 -3.46 19.01 -12.85
N GLU A 123 -4.71 19.48 -12.93
CA GLU A 123 -5.37 20.25 -11.88
C GLU A 123 -6.79 19.73 -11.61
N PRO A 124 -6.94 18.70 -10.76
CA PRO A 124 -8.25 18.30 -10.26
C PRO A 124 -8.88 19.47 -9.50
N SER A 125 -10.18 19.71 -9.72
CA SER A 125 -10.92 20.74 -8.99
C SER A 125 -10.77 20.55 -7.47
N ALA A 126 -10.87 21.64 -6.70
CA ALA A 126 -10.73 21.58 -5.23
C ALA A 126 -11.68 20.53 -4.59
N LYS A 127 -12.87 20.32 -5.16
CA LYS A 127 -13.84 19.30 -4.72
C LYS A 127 -13.34 17.86 -4.86
N LEU A 128 -12.36 17.62 -5.73
CA LEU A 128 -11.76 16.31 -5.99
C LEU A 128 -10.47 16.09 -5.18
N LYS A 129 -10.01 17.07 -4.40
CA LYS A 129 -8.81 16.92 -3.57
C LYS A 129 -9.04 16.06 -2.33
N ASP A 130 -10.25 16.09 -1.77
CA ASP A 130 -10.67 15.23 -0.65
C ASP A 130 -11.18 13.86 -1.11
N PHE A 131 -11.19 13.62 -2.42
CA PHE A 131 -11.65 12.39 -3.03
C PHE A 131 -10.53 11.35 -2.98
N ASN A 132 -10.82 10.16 -2.45
CA ASN A 132 -9.87 9.06 -2.44
C ASN A 132 -9.73 8.45 -3.85
N SER A 133 -9.06 9.17 -4.75
CA SER A 133 -9.00 8.83 -6.18
C SER A 133 -8.43 7.45 -6.46
N LEU A 134 -7.58 6.92 -5.57
CA LEU A 134 -7.00 5.58 -5.71
C LEU A 134 -8.08 4.50 -5.77
N GLU A 135 -9.18 4.66 -5.03
CA GLU A 135 -10.33 3.73 -5.05
C GLU A 135 -11.04 3.69 -6.40
N TYR A 136 -10.93 4.78 -7.17
CA TYR A 136 -11.63 4.98 -8.44
C TYR A 136 -10.70 4.82 -9.66
N THR A 137 -9.47 4.31 -9.46
CA THR A 137 -8.50 4.13 -10.55
C THR A 137 -9.10 3.36 -11.73
N VAL A 138 -9.93 2.33 -11.46
CA VAL A 138 -10.58 1.51 -12.49
C VAL A 138 -11.65 2.31 -13.25
N SER A 139 -12.57 2.98 -12.55
CA SER A 139 -13.64 3.73 -13.20
C SER A 139 -13.10 4.93 -13.99
N LEU A 140 -12.07 5.59 -13.48
CA LEU A 140 -11.34 6.65 -14.17
C LEU A 140 -10.68 6.13 -15.46
N GLY A 141 -9.99 4.99 -15.40
CA GLY A 141 -9.39 4.36 -16.58
C GLY A 141 -10.43 3.91 -17.63
N LEU A 142 -11.58 3.40 -17.18
CA LEU A 142 -12.69 3.04 -18.07
C LEU A 142 -13.29 4.27 -18.77
N ALA A 143 -13.47 5.37 -18.04
CA ALA A 143 -13.96 6.63 -18.61
C ALA A 143 -13.01 7.14 -19.70
N GLN A 144 -11.70 7.15 -19.44
CA GLN A 144 -10.69 7.54 -20.42
C GLN A 144 -10.75 6.71 -21.72
N ARG A 145 -10.98 5.41 -21.58
CA ARG A 145 -11.09 4.52 -22.74
C ARG A 145 -12.26 4.90 -23.66
N VAL A 146 -13.36 5.38 -23.09
CA VAL A 146 -14.56 5.78 -23.84
C VAL A 146 -14.41 7.17 -24.45
N THR A 147 -13.70 8.09 -23.79
CA THR A 147 -13.55 9.47 -24.26
C THR A 147 -12.45 9.67 -25.30
N ASN A 148 -11.53 8.72 -25.48
CA ASN A 148 -10.47 8.78 -26.49
C ASN A 148 -10.96 8.35 -27.90
N LEU A 149 -12.17 8.77 -28.30
CA LEU A 149 -12.71 8.63 -29.66
C LEU A 149 -12.55 9.94 -30.45
#